data_AF-A0A645GZM3-F1
#
_entry.id   AF-A0A645GZM3-F1
#
_cell.length_a   1.000
_cell.length_b   1.000
_cell.length_c   1.000
_cell.angle_alpha   90.00
_cell.angle_beta   90.00
_cell.angle_gamma   90.00
#
_symmetry.space_group_name_H-M   'P 1'
#
loop_
_entity.id
_entity.type
_entity.pdbx_description
1 polymer ?
#
loop_
_entity_poly.entity_id
_entity_poly.type
_entity_poly.pdbx_seq_one_letter_code
_entity_poly.pdbx_strand_id
1 'polypeptide(L)'
;MNKFVNIPTMFLERAYQTAFTSILSKRVFLNLTAAEAAMGNKAYTVSNLITDMNQSVWANLPLNQNIDIYKRVMQKVYVTSLCDMYTGAGAMARMGMEVKPTSNPKDNSDCTAMAYYHMKDLLKKMKSFTTTDMAMKAHYEYLIRYIEKTLDGKE
;
A
#
# COMPACT_ATOMS: atom_id res chain seq x y z
N MET A 1 7.68 -11.55 -36.48
CA MET A 1 8.30 -10.79 -35.37
C MET A 1 7.21 -10.31 -34.43
N ASN A 2 7.01 -10.99 -33.30
CA ASN A 2 6.15 -10.48 -32.24
C ASN A 2 6.83 -9.25 -31.64
N LYS A 3 6.45 -8.05 -32.10
CA LYS A 3 6.70 -6.84 -31.31
C LYS A 3 5.87 -7.00 -30.06
N PHE A 4 6.51 -7.42 -28.97
CA PHE A 4 5.94 -7.24 -27.65
C PHE A 4 5.50 -5.77 -27.57
N VAL A 5 4.20 -5.55 -27.46
CA VAL A 5 3.67 -4.21 -27.21
C VAL A 5 4.29 -3.81 -25.86
N ASN A 6 5.26 -2.89 -25.92
CA ASN A 6 5.82 -2.30 -24.72
C ASN A 6 4.70 -1.47 -24.11
N ILE A 7 4.07 -2.00 -23.05
CA ILE A 7 3.06 -1.27 -22.29
C ILE A 7 3.82 -0.47 -21.22
N PRO A 8 3.94 0.87 -21.34
CA PRO A 8 4.79 1.67 -20.43
C PRO A 8 4.41 1.49 -18.96
N THR A 9 3.16 1.13 -18.68
CA THR A 9 2.66 0.84 -17.34
C THR A 9 3.38 -0.32 -16.66
N MET A 10 3.87 -1.32 -17.39
CA MET A 10 4.58 -2.48 -16.82
C MET A 10 5.97 -2.10 -16.27
N PHE A 11 6.66 -1.18 -16.95
CA PHE A 11 7.94 -0.65 -16.47
C PHE A 11 7.75 0.20 -15.22
N LEU A 12 6.72 1.05 -15.23
CA LEU A 12 6.36 1.87 -14.08
C LEU A 12 5.91 1.03 -12.88
N GLU A 13 5.10 -0.01 -13.12
CA GLU A 13 4.69 -0.96 -12.08
C GLU A 13 5.89 -1.53 -11.33
N ARG A 14 6.90 -2.02 -12.06
CA ARG A 14 8.12 -2.57 -11.47
C ARG A 14 8.89 -1.54 -10.66
N ALA A 15 9.07 -0.34 -11.21
CA ALA A 15 9.75 0.75 -10.51
C ALA A 15 9.02 1.12 -9.21
N TYR A 16 7.70 1.28 -9.26
CA TYR A 16 6.87 1.54 -8.08
C TYR A 16 6.94 0.38 -7.07
N GLN A 17 6.91 -0.87 -7.53
CA GLN A 17 6.95 -2.03 -6.64
C GLN A 17 8.28 -2.06 -5.88
N THR A 18 9.40 -1.84 -6.57
CA THR A 18 10.71 -1.75 -5.92
C THR A 18 10.75 -0.62 -4.89
N ALA A 19 10.24 0.56 -5.23
CA ALA A 19 10.21 1.70 -4.32
C ALA A 19 9.31 1.43 -3.11
N PHE A 20 8.04 1.09 -3.31
CA PHE A 20 7.08 0.91 -2.23
C PHE A 20 7.40 -0.27 -1.33
N THR A 21 7.85 -1.42 -1.85
CA THR A 21 8.26 -2.54 -0.99
C THR A 21 9.52 -2.26 -0.19
N SER A 22 10.33 -1.27 -0.59
CA SER A 22 11.51 -0.85 0.19
C SER A 22 11.12 0.09 1.34
N ILE A 23 10.17 1.00 1.09
CA ILE A 23 9.70 2.03 2.03
C ILE A 23 8.65 1.46 2.99
N LEU A 24 7.61 0.81 2.46
CA LEU A 24 6.56 0.10 3.20
C LEU A 24 7.08 -1.29 3.61
N SER A 25 8.07 -1.29 4.49
CA SER A 25 8.65 -2.51 5.04
C SER A 25 8.71 -2.44 6.56
N LYS A 26 8.53 -3.60 7.19
CA LYS A 26 8.67 -3.74 8.64
C LYS A 26 10.00 -3.19 9.17
N ARG A 27 11.09 -3.39 8.41
CA ARG A 27 12.41 -2.83 8.72
C ARG A 27 12.39 -1.31 8.86
N VAL A 28 11.77 -0.61 7.90
CA VAL A 28 11.70 0.86 7.93
C VAL A 28 10.84 1.31 9.11
N PHE A 29 9.68 0.70 9.33
CA PHE A 29 8.81 1.10 10.44
C PHE A 29 9.51 0.89 11.79
N LEU A 30 10.16 -0.26 12.00
CA LEU A 30 10.96 -0.50 13.21
C LEU A 30 12.07 0.54 13.41
N ASN A 31 12.78 0.91 12.34
CA ASN A 31 13.83 1.93 12.43
C ASN A 31 13.26 3.30 12.80
N LEU A 32 12.10 3.69 12.24
CA LEU A 32 11.45 4.95 12.57
C LEU A 32 10.91 4.95 14.01
N THR A 33 10.35 3.85 14.48
CA THR A 33 9.92 3.70 15.89
C THR A 33 11.11 3.74 16.85
N ALA A 34 12.23 3.10 16.51
CA ALA A 34 13.45 3.19 17.31
C ALA A 34 14.03 4.63 17.32
N ALA A 35 13.99 5.32 16.18
CA ALA A 35 14.39 6.72 16.06
C ALA A 35 13.49 7.65 16.90
N GLU A 36 12.18 7.43 16.88
CA GLU A 36 11.20 8.14 17.71
C GLU A 36 11.48 7.93 19.21
N ALA A 37 11.77 6.70 19.64
CA ALA A 37 12.13 6.42 21.02
C ALA A 37 13.45 7.08 21.44
N ALA A 38 14.43 7.18 20.54
CA ALA A 38 15.76 7.74 20.83
C ALA A 38 15.81 9.27 20.78
N MET A 39 15.10 9.90 19.84
CA MET A 39 15.19 11.34 19.55
C MET A 39 13.93 12.12 19.92
N GLY A 40 12.84 11.45 20.31
CA GLY A 40 11.55 12.06 20.63
C GLY A 40 11.02 12.90 19.46
N ASN A 41 10.57 14.12 19.77
CA ASN A 41 9.92 15.03 18.81
C ASN A 41 10.78 15.47 17.62
N LYS A 42 12.09 15.19 17.62
CA LYS A 42 12.98 15.49 16.47
C LYS A 42 13.01 14.38 15.44
N ALA A 43 12.44 13.21 15.74
CA ALA A 43 12.44 12.06 14.84
C ALA A 43 11.42 12.22 13.72
N TYR A 44 11.77 11.71 12.53
CA TYR A 44 10.78 11.41 11.51
C TYR A 44 10.05 10.11 11.91
N THR A 45 8.75 10.21 12.20
CA THR A 45 7.96 9.09 12.72
C THR A 45 7.30 8.29 11.59
N VAL A 46 6.76 7.11 11.93
CA VAL A 46 5.94 6.34 10.98
C VAL A 46 4.69 7.13 10.56
N SER A 47 4.12 7.93 11.46
CA SER A 47 2.99 8.81 11.14
C SER A 47 3.35 9.84 10.07
N ASN A 48 4.54 10.43 10.15
CA ASN A 48 5.04 11.36 9.13
C ASN A 48 5.20 10.66 7.79
N LEU A 49 5.79 9.46 7.78
CA LEU A 49 5.94 8.65 6.56
C LEU A 49 4.59 8.37 5.90
N ILE A 50 3.61 7.89 6.66
CA ILE A 50 2.27 7.58 6.13
C ILE A 50 1.58 8.84 5.62
N THR A 51 1.77 9.98 6.30
CA THR A 51 1.21 11.27 5.88
C THR A 51 1.79 11.72 4.54
N ASP A 52 3.10 11.67 4.37
CA ASP A 52 3.78 12.07 3.14
C ASP A 52 3.45 11.13 1.98
N MET A 53 3.40 9.82 2.26
CA MET A 53 2.94 8.82 1.29
C MET A 53 1.49 9.06 0.86
N ASN A 54 0.61 9.42 1.80
CA ASN A 54 -0.77 9.79 1.51
C ASN A 54 -0.87 11.01 0.60
N GLN A 55 -0.10 12.05 0.90
CA GLN A 55 -0.07 13.26 0.07
C GLN A 55 0.47 12.96 -1.33
N SER A 56 1.44 12.07 -1.48
CA SER A 56 1.99 11.72 -2.79
C SER A 56 1.05 10.82 -3.59
N VAL A 57 0.51 9.75 -2.99
CA VAL A 57 -0.21 8.68 -3.70
C VAL A 57 -1.71 8.96 -3.83
N TRP A 58 -2.29 9.60 -2.80
CA TRP A 58 -3.74 9.69 -2.60
C TRP A 58 -4.28 11.13 -2.54
N ALA A 59 -3.51 12.12 -3.00
CA ALA A 59 -3.92 13.54 -3.05
C ALA A 59 -5.27 13.76 -3.76
N ASN A 60 -5.62 12.87 -4.68
CA ASN A 60 -6.83 12.98 -5.48
C ASN A 60 -8.11 12.54 -4.73
N LEU A 61 -7.98 11.70 -3.69
CA LEU A 61 -9.15 11.18 -2.95
C LEU A 61 -9.90 12.30 -2.20
N PRO A 62 -9.23 13.17 -1.41
CA PRO A 62 -9.91 14.27 -0.72
C PRO A 62 -10.56 15.28 -1.68
N LEU A 63 -10.03 15.40 -2.89
CA LEU A 63 -10.52 16.31 -3.93
C LEU A 63 -11.60 15.66 -4.81
N ASN A 64 -11.94 14.39 -4.57
CA ASN A 64 -12.83 13.60 -5.41
C ASN A 64 -12.48 13.69 -6.91
N GLN A 65 -11.17 13.66 -7.21
CA GLN A 65 -10.65 13.88 -8.55
C GLN A 65 -10.31 12.54 -9.24
N ASN A 66 -10.74 12.41 -10.49
CA ASN A 66 -10.36 11.28 -11.36
C ASN A 66 -8.86 11.33 -11.68
N ILE A 67 -8.27 10.16 -11.92
CA ILE A 67 -6.83 10.03 -12.20
C ILE A 67 -6.55 9.22 -13.45
N ASP A 68 -5.37 9.39 -14.01
CA ASP A 68 -4.91 8.66 -15.18
C ASP A 68 -4.50 7.20 -14.85
N ILE A 69 -4.15 6.46 -15.90
CA ILE A 69 -3.71 5.06 -15.79
C ILE A 69 -2.43 4.89 -14.96
N TYR A 70 -1.49 5.84 -15.01
CA TYR A 70 -0.20 5.73 -14.32
C TYR A 70 -0.36 5.89 -12.81
N LYS A 71 -1.21 6.84 -12.39
CA LYS A 71 -1.58 7.03 -11.00
C LYS A 71 -2.38 5.83 -10.47
N ARG A 72 -3.27 5.24 -11.28
CA ARG A 72 -3.96 3.98 -10.92
C ARG A 72 -2.98 2.83 -10.69
N VAL A 73 -1.98 2.66 -11.55
CA VAL A 73 -0.95 1.63 -11.36
C VAL A 73 -0.19 1.88 -10.05
N MET A 74 0.24 3.12 -9.81
CA MET A 74 0.94 3.49 -8.57
C MET A 74 0.10 3.18 -7.32
N GLN A 75 -1.19 3.53 -7.33
CA GLN A 75 -2.12 3.24 -6.23
C GLN A 75 -2.31 1.73 -6.01
N LYS A 76 -2.39 0.94 -7.09
CA LYS A 76 -2.49 -0.53 -6.98
C LYS A 76 -1.25 -1.12 -6.31
N VAL A 77 -0.07 -0.76 -6.82
CA VAL A 77 1.21 -1.22 -6.27
C VAL A 77 1.39 -0.81 -4.81
N TYR A 78 0.95 0.41 -4.45
CA TYR A 78 0.96 0.88 -3.06
C TYR A 78 0.08 -0.01 -2.16
N VAL A 79 -1.18 -0.26 -2.55
CA VAL A 79 -2.10 -1.09 -1.77
C VAL A 79 -1.59 -2.52 -1.64
N THR A 80 -1.13 -3.13 -2.73
CA THR A 80 -0.59 -4.50 -2.68
C THR A 80 0.64 -4.57 -1.78
N SER A 81 1.56 -3.61 -1.88
CA SER A 81 2.74 -3.54 -1.00
C SER A 81 2.36 -3.38 0.48
N LEU A 82 1.35 -2.56 0.79
CA LEU A 82 0.86 -2.36 2.15
C LEU A 82 0.20 -3.63 2.71
N CYS A 83 -0.63 -4.30 1.92
CA CYS A 83 -1.24 -5.59 2.28
C CYS A 83 -0.17 -6.69 2.46
N ASP A 84 0.86 -6.71 1.62
CA ASP A 84 1.96 -7.66 1.72
C ASP A 84 2.81 -7.43 2.98
N MET A 85 3.00 -6.16 3.35
CA MET A 85 3.65 -5.79 4.61
C MET A 85 2.81 -6.26 5.81
N TYR A 86 1.49 -6.06 5.78
CA TYR A 86 0.59 -6.48 6.84
C TYR A 86 0.59 -8.00 7.01
N THR A 87 0.38 -8.75 5.94
CA THR A 87 0.26 -10.21 5.97
C THR A 87 1.58 -10.94 6.19
N GLY A 88 2.71 -10.25 6.08
CA GLY A 88 4.06 -10.83 6.09
C GLY A 88 4.48 -11.44 4.75
N ALA A 89 3.61 -11.41 3.74
CA ALA A 89 3.86 -11.90 2.39
C ALA A 89 5.14 -11.33 1.76
N GLY A 90 5.36 -10.02 1.94
CA GLY A 90 6.50 -9.33 1.32
C GLY A 90 7.86 -9.77 1.87
N ALA A 91 7.91 -10.34 3.08
CA ALA A 91 9.12 -10.93 3.64
C ALA A 91 9.31 -12.37 3.16
N MET A 92 8.25 -13.17 3.18
CA MET A 92 8.27 -14.58 2.78
C MET A 92 8.58 -14.76 1.28
N ALA A 93 8.02 -13.90 0.43
CA ALA A 93 8.29 -13.91 -1.01
C ALA A 93 9.77 -13.66 -1.33
N ARG A 94 10.46 -12.78 -0.58
CA ARG A 94 11.91 -12.55 -0.76
C ARG A 94 12.76 -13.74 -0.38
N MET A 95 12.24 -14.60 0.50
CA MET A 95 12.89 -15.84 0.94
C MET A 95 12.54 -17.02 0.03
N GLY A 96 11.79 -16.81 -1.07
CA GLY A 96 11.36 -17.87 -1.98
C GLY A 96 10.33 -18.83 -1.37
N MET A 97 9.69 -18.45 -0.27
CA MET A 97 8.72 -19.29 0.43
C MET A 97 7.31 -19.06 -0.12
N GLU A 98 6.53 -20.14 -0.24
CA GLU A 98 5.11 -20.03 -0.52
C GLU A 98 4.42 -19.20 0.57
N VAL A 99 3.70 -18.19 0.12
CA VAL A 99 3.02 -17.25 1.00
C VAL A 99 1.56 -17.66 1.14
N LYS A 100 1.14 -17.90 2.38
CA LYS A 100 -0.29 -17.87 2.74
C LYS A 100 -0.56 -16.57 3.49
N PRO A 101 -1.22 -15.58 2.85
CA PRO A 101 -1.60 -14.35 3.53
C PRO A 101 -2.44 -14.67 4.77
N THR A 102 -2.09 -14.09 5.92
CA THR A 102 -2.87 -14.21 7.16
C THR A 102 -3.47 -12.86 7.52
N SER A 103 -4.74 -12.84 7.89
CA SER A 103 -5.39 -11.65 8.44
C SER A 103 -5.05 -11.40 9.90
N ASN A 104 -4.40 -12.36 10.56
CA ASN A 104 -3.88 -12.24 11.93
C ASN A 104 -2.38 -12.56 11.97
N PRO A 105 -1.54 -11.71 11.35
CA PRO A 105 -0.09 -11.88 11.34
C PRO A 105 0.45 -11.75 12.78
N LYS A 106 1.36 -12.66 13.17
CA LYS A 106 2.08 -12.50 14.44
C LYS A 106 2.99 -11.28 14.33
N ASP A 107 2.75 -10.29 15.16
CA ASP A 107 3.63 -9.14 15.29
C ASP A 107 3.91 -8.83 16.77
N ASN A 108 5.20 -8.79 17.11
CA ASN A 108 5.68 -8.33 18.42
C ASN A 108 6.08 -6.84 18.39
N SER A 109 5.75 -6.15 17.30
CA SER A 109 5.96 -4.71 17.09
C SER A 109 4.64 -4.03 16.71
N ASP A 110 4.61 -2.71 16.73
CA ASP A 110 3.43 -1.93 16.29
C ASP A 110 3.34 -1.76 14.77
N CYS A 111 4.26 -2.36 14.00
CA CYS A 111 4.35 -2.16 12.55
C CYS A 111 3.09 -2.63 11.82
N THR A 112 2.64 -3.85 12.13
CA THR A 112 1.42 -4.42 11.57
C THR A 112 0.19 -3.63 12.03
N ALA A 113 0.15 -3.16 13.27
CA ALA A 113 -0.96 -2.34 13.78
C ALA A 113 -1.07 -1.01 13.04
N MET A 114 0.06 -0.37 12.73
CA MET A 114 0.10 0.86 11.93
C MET A 114 -0.32 0.59 10.47
N ALA A 115 0.14 -0.52 9.87
CA ALA A 115 -0.30 -0.92 8.53
C ALA A 115 -1.82 -1.18 8.48
N TYR A 116 -2.36 -1.88 9.50
CA TYR A 116 -3.80 -2.11 9.67
C TYR A 116 -4.59 -0.80 9.74
N TYR A 117 -4.16 0.13 10.60
CA TYR A 117 -4.81 1.43 10.73
C TYR A 117 -4.79 2.19 9.40
N HIS A 118 -3.65 2.19 8.71
CA HIS A 118 -3.52 2.86 7.43
C HIS A 118 -4.41 2.26 6.35
N MET A 119 -4.52 0.93 6.26
CA MET A 119 -5.45 0.26 5.36
C MET A 119 -6.90 0.66 5.62
N LYS A 120 -7.31 0.75 6.90
CA LYS A 120 -8.67 1.20 7.26
C LYS A 120 -8.94 2.64 6.87
N ASP A 121 -7.96 3.52 7.05
CA ASP A 121 -8.07 4.93 6.64
C ASP A 121 -8.22 5.04 5.11
N LEU A 122 -7.42 4.31 4.33
CA LEU A 122 -7.56 4.25 2.88
C LEU A 122 -8.91 3.67 2.46
N LEU A 123 -9.38 2.61 3.11
CA LEU A 123 -10.69 2.02 2.84
C LEU A 123 -11.81 3.05 3.01
N LYS A 124 -11.77 3.84 4.08
CA LYS A 124 -12.73 4.93 4.32
C LYS A 124 -12.68 5.97 3.20
N LYS A 125 -11.49 6.44 2.83
CA LYS A 125 -11.29 7.46 1.78
C LYS A 125 -11.74 6.97 0.40
N MET A 126 -11.42 5.72 0.05
CA MET A 126 -11.84 5.12 -1.22
C MET A 126 -13.35 4.88 -1.28
N LYS A 127 -13.98 4.45 -0.17
CA LYS A 127 -15.44 4.28 -0.10
C LYS A 127 -16.21 5.61 -0.22
N SER A 128 -15.61 6.72 0.19
CA SER A 128 -16.21 8.05 0.01
C SER A 128 -16.04 8.63 -1.40
N PHE A 129 -15.19 8.03 -2.25
CA PHE A 129 -14.96 8.53 -3.60
C PHE A 129 -16.17 8.23 -4.50
N THR A 130 -16.59 9.23 -5.28
CA THR A 130 -17.73 9.13 -6.19
C THR A 130 -17.35 9.60 -7.59
N THR A 131 -17.75 8.85 -8.62
CA THR A 131 -17.46 9.18 -10.02
C THR A 131 -18.49 8.52 -10.94
N THR A 132 -18.68 9.10 -12.13
CA THR A 132 -19.43 8.46 -13.22
C THR A 132 -18.52 7.68 -14.18
N ASP A 133 -17.20 7.86 -14.06
CA ASP A 133 -16.23 7.16 -14.91
C ASP A 133 -16.11 5.68 -14.50
N MET A 134 -16.37 4.80 -15.47
CA MET A 134 -16.36 3.35 -15.24
C MET A 134 -15.00 2.82 -14.79
N ALA A 135 -13.91 3.31 -15.39
CA ALA A 135 -12.56 2.81 -15.09
C ALA A 135 -12.11 3.20 -13.68
N MET A 136 -12.47 4.41 -13.24
CA MET A 136 -12.22 4.92 -11.90
C MET A 136 -13.05 4.18 -10.85
N LYS A 137 -14.33 3.94 -11.13
CA LYS A 137 -15.21 3.14 -10.26
C LYS A 137 -14.66 1.73 -10.08
N ALA A 138 -14.36 1.04 -11.18
CA ALA A 138 -13.81 -0.32 -11.15
C ALA A 138 -12.46 -0.38 -10.43
N HIS A 139 -11.61 0.63 -10.59
CA HIS A 139 -10.32 0.71 -9.89
C HIS A 139 -10.48 0.78 -8.37
N TYR A 140 -11.31 1.68 -7.85
CA TYR A 140 -11.48 1.80 -6.40
C TYR A 140 -12.28 0.66 -5.80
N GLU A 141 -13.31 0.15 -6.48
CA GLU A 141 -14.02 -1.05 -6.03
C GLU A 141 -13.09 -2.26 -5.91
N TYR A 142 -12.17 -2.43 -6.86
CA TYR A 142 -11.16 -3.49 -6.80
C TYR A 142 -10.22 -3.31 -5.60
N LEU A 143 -9.71 -2.09 -5.37
CA LEU A 143 -8.81 -1.82 -4.24
C LEU A 143 -9.49 -1.98 -2.88
N ILE A 144 -10.74 -1.52 -2.77
CA ILE A 144 -11.59 -1.72 -1.58
C ILE A 144 -11.72 -3.21 -1.29
N ARG A 145 -12.16 -3.99 -2.30
CA ARG A 145 -12.31 -5.45 -2.17
C ARG A 145 -10.99 -6.12 -1.78
N TYR A 146 -9.88 -5.69 -2.35
CA TYR A 146 -8.56 -6.25 -2.06
C TYR A 146 -8.18 -6.05 -0.59
N ILE A 147 -8.31 -4.82 -0.06
CA ILE A 147 -8.06 -4.52 1.35
C ILE A 147 -9.02 -5.30 2.25
N GLU A 148 -10.31 -5.32 1.95
CA GLU A 148 -11.31 -6.06 2.74
C GLU A 148 -10.97 -7.55 2.81
N LYS A 149 -10.63 -8.18 1.68
CA LYS A 149 -10.21 -9.58 1.65
C LYS A 149 -8.94 -9.81 2.47
N THR A 150 -7.96 -8.91 2.40
CA THR A 150 -6.75 -8.99 3.22
C THR A 150 -7.06 -8.91 4.72
N LEU A 151 -8.00 -8.04 5.12
CA LEU A 151 -8.39 -7.84 6.51
C LEU A 151 -9.28 -8.97 7.06
N ASP A 152 -10.15 -9.53 6.23
CA ASP A 152 -11.08 -10.60 6.63
C ASP A 152 -10.40 -11.97 6.70
N GLY A 153 -9.35 -12.19 5.90
CA GLY A 153 -8.60 -13.46 5.86
C GLY A 153 -9.40 -14.65 5.34
N LYS A 154 -10.51 -14.38 4.64
CA LYS A 154 -11.33 -15.41 3.99
C LYS A 154 -10.92 -15.55 2.53
N GLU A 155 -10.61 -16.77 2.10
CA GLU A 155 -10.46 -17.11 0.68
C GLU A 155 -11.80 -17.05 -0.05
#